data_AF-A0A955B0T9-F1
#
_entry.id   AF-A0A955B0T9-F1
#
_cell.length_a   1.000
_cell.length_b   1.000
_cell.length_c   1.000
_cell.angle_alpha   90.00
_cell.angle_beta   90.00
_cell.angle_gamma   90.00
#
_symmetry.space_group_name_H-M   'P 1'
#
loop_
_entity.id
_entity.type
_entity.pdbx_description
1 polymer ?
#
loop_
_entity_poly.entity_id
_entity_poly.type
_entity_poly.pdbx_seq_one_letter_code
_entity_poly.pdbx_strand_id
1 'polypeptide(L)'
;LGGAVLFVLDKSLPHLHLGFDISEAEGPKSTWQRSVLLVSAITLHNIPEGLAVGVAFGGALAGLESAGVMGAVVLAVGIGIQNFPEGVAVAMPLRGEGMSRRKSFWYGQLSAVVEPIAAMLGAFAVSLAAPLLPYALSFAAGAMVYVVVEELIPESHREGNVDLATTCLMLGFAVMMVLDVALG
;
A
#
# COMPACT_ATOMS: atom_id res chain seq x y z
N LEU A 1 -11.53 3.59 10.28
CA LEU A 1 -12.16 2.27 10.04
C LEU A 1 -11.13 1.25 9.58
N GLY A 2 -10.39 1.48 8.50
CA GLY A 2 -9.35 0.53 8.03
C GLY A 2 -8.28 0.20 9.07
N GLY A 3 -7.71 1.21 9.74
CA GLY A 3 -6.74 0.97 10.82
C GLY A 3 -7.33 0.27 12.04
N ALA A 4 -8.62 0.47 12.34
CA ALA A 4 -9.30 -0.26 13.41
C ALA A 4 -9.58 -1.73 13.01
N VAL A 5 -9.93 -1.97 11.75
CA VAL A 5 -10.08 -3.32 11.21
C VAL A 5 -8.73 -4.04 11.20
N LEU A 6 -7.67 -3.38 10.75
CA LEU A 6 -6.32 -3.96 10.85
C LEU A 6 -5.90 -4.14 12.29
N PHE A 7 -6.16 -3.22 13.22
CA PHE A 7 -5.85 -3.42 14.65
C PHE A 7 -6.59 -4.62 15.25
N VAL A 8 -7.87 -4.82 14.90
CA VAL A 8 -8.65 -5.98 15.36
C VAL A 8 -8.15 -7.25 14.69
N LEU A 9 -7.90 -7.22 13.37
CA LEU A 9 -7.34 -8.35 12.63
C LEU A 9 -5.97 -8.70 13.15
N ASP A 10 -5.15 -7.71 13.46
CA ASP A 10 -3.87 -7.85 14.13
C ASP A 10 -4.14 -8.55 15.45
N LYS A 11 -4.78 -7.96 16.45
CA LYS A 11 -5.05 -8.65 17.76
C LYS A 11 -5.71 -10.04 17.67
N SER A 12 -6.43 -10.35 16.58
CA SER A 12 -7.08 -11.63 16.34
C SER A 12 -6.23 -12.62 15.53
N LEU A 13 -5.30 -12.13 14.72
CA LEU A 13 -4.36 -12.91 13.93
C LEU A 13 -3.02 -12.98 14.66
N PRO A 14 -2.22 -13.99 14.41
CA PRO A 14 -0.93 -14.11 15.06
C PRO A 14 0.03 -13.16 14.39
N HIS A 15 0.45 -12.12 15.09
CA HIS A 15 1.44 -11.19 14.60
C HIS A 15 2.72 -11.35 15.41
N LEU A 16 3.80 -11.53 14.68
CA LEU A 16 5.12 -11.28 15.20
C LEU A 16 5.43 -9.81 14.92
N HIS A 17 5.72 -9.05 15.98
CA HIS A 17 6.49 -7.83 15.80
C HIS A 17 7.82 -8.17 15.10
N LEU A 18 8.20 -7.33 14.16
CA LEU A 18 9.26 -7.56 13.21
C LEU A 18 10.64 -7.74 13.92
N GLY A 19 11.01 -8.97 14.31
CA GLY A 19 12.30 -9.29 14.94
C GLY A 19 12.25 -9.64 16.44
N PHE A 20 11.06 -9.83 17.01
CA PHE A 20 10.88 -10.40 18.34
C PHE A 20 10.84 -11.93 18.27
N ASP A 21 11.18 -12.61 19.36
CA ASP A 21 11.20 -14.08 19.38
C ASP A 21 9.78 -14.63 19.20
N ILE A 22 9.59 -15.84 18.66
CA ILE A 22 8.24 -16.43 18.47
C ILE A 22 7.47 -16.53 19.81
N SER A 23 8.18 -16.54 20.94
CA SER A 23 7.60 -16.48 22.29
C SER A 23 6.96 -15.13 22.65
N GLU A 24 7.27 -14.07 21.91
CA GLU A 24 6.76 -12.70 22.08
C GLU A 24 5.72 -12.33 21.01
N ALA A 25 5.33 -13.30 20.17
CA ALA A 25 4.23 -13.14 19.24
C ALA A 25 2.92 -12.94 20.01
N GLU A 26 2.20 -11.88 19.69
CA GLU A 26 0.88 -11.61 20.25
C GLU A 26 -0.21 -12.26 19.37
N GLY A 27 -1.38 -12.55 19.97
CA GLY A 27 -2.48 -13.24 19.30
C GLY A 27 -2.40 -14.78 19.37
N PRO A 28 -3.31 -15.51 18.68
CA PRO A 28 -3.26 -16.97 18.56
C PRO A 28 -1.93 -17.45 17.93
N LYS A 29 -1.64 -18.74 17.75
CA LYS A 29 -0.46 -19.15 16.95
C LYS A 29 -0.87 -19.34 15.49
N SER A 30 -0.17 -18.73 14.53
CA SER A 30 -0.40 -18.90 13.07
C SER A 30 0.89 -19.36 12.41
N THR A 31 0.71 -20.10 11.33
CA THR A 31 1.77 -20.60 10.45
C THR A 31 2.19 -19.59 9.38
N TRP A 32 1.57 -18.41 9.31
CA TRP A 32 1.83 -17.42 8.26
C TRP A 32 3.07 -16.59 8.58
N GLN A 33 4.00 -16.50 7.61
CA GLN A 33 5.22 -15.72 7.76
C GLN A 33 4.93 -14.22 7.66
N ARG A 34 5.65 -13.41 8.43
CA ARG A 34 5.55 -11.95 8.50
C ARG A 34 5.55 -11.26 7.13
N SER A 35 6.47 -11.64 6.24
CA SER A 35 6.48 -11.10 4.88
C SER A 35 5.20 -11.38 4.07
N VAL A 36 4.45 -12.44 4.39
CA VAL A 36 3.16 -12.72 3.76
C VAL A 36 2.10 -11.72 4.22
N LEU A 37 2.11 -11.30 5.50
CA LEU A 37 1.20 -10.29 6.02
C LEU A 37 1.45 -8.93 5.37
N LEU A 38 2.72 -8.50 5.31
CA LEU A 38 3.12 -7.24 4.66
C LEU A 38 2.76 -7.23 3.17
N VAL A 39 3.07 -8.32 2.43
CA VAL A 39 2.69 -8.47 1.02
C VAL A 39 1.17 -8.39 0.88
N SER A 40 0.41 -9.06 1.75
CA SER A 40 -1.05 -9.09 1.67
C SER A 40 -1.66 -7.72 1.97
N ALA A 41 -1.14 -6.98 2.95
CA ALA A 41 -1.60 -5.65 3.32
C ALA A 41 -1.39 -4.66 2.16
N ILE A 42 -0.18 -4.64 1.59
CA ILE A 42 0.16 -3.79 0.43
C ILE A 42 -0.68 -4.18 -0.79
N THR A 43 -0.82 -5.48 -1.08
CA THR A 43 -1.70 -5.94 -2.16
C THR A 43 -3.15 -5.49 -1.96
N LEU A 44 -3.69 -5.51 -0.74
CA LEU A 44 -5.05 -5.01 -0.48
C LEU A 44 -5.16 -3.49 -0.64
N HIS A 45 -4.09 -2.73 -0.34
CA HIS A 45 -4.04 -1.28 -0.55
C HIS A 45 -4.09 -0.88 -2.03
N ASN A 46 -3.42 -1.68 -2.86
CA ASN A 46 -3.35 -1.50 -4.32
C ASN A 46 -4.71 -1.65 -5.03
N ILE A 47 -5.71 -2.28 -4.42
CA ILE A 47 -7.05 -2.44 -5.03
C ILE A 47 -7.77 -1.07 -5.14
N PRO A 48 -7.96 -0.30 -4.05
CA PRO A 48 -8.46 1.06 -4.10
C PRO A 48 -7.74 1.99 -5.07
N GLU A 49 -6.42 1.90 -5.18
CA GLU A 49 -5.63 2.71 -6.11
C GLU A 49 -5.93 2.36 -7.57
N GLY A 50 -5.90 1.07 -7.91
CA GLY A 50 -6.28 0.61 -9.24
C GLY A 50 -7.71 1.05 -9.58
N LEU A 51 -8.66 0.87 -8.66
CA LEU A 51 -10.03 1.35 -8.83
C LEU A 51 -10.08 2.87 -9.09
N ALA A 52 -9.27 3.66 -8.38
CA ALA A 52 -9.23 5.12 -8.55
C ALA A 52 -8.75 5.51 -9.95
N VAL A 53 -7.68 4.88 -10.44
CA VAL A 53 -7.21 5.06 -11.83
C VAL A 53 -8.30 4.67 -12.82
N GLY A 54 -8.92 3.51 -12.62
CA GLY A 54 -10.01 3.01 -13.47
C GLY A 54 -11.20 3.95 -13.54
N VAL A 55 -11.69 4.41 -12.39
CA VAL A 55 -12.82 5.34 -12.28
C VAL A 55 -12.49 6.69 -12.91
N ALA A 56 -11.26 7.19 -12.74
CA ALA A 56 -10.83 8.44 -13.35
C ALA A 56 -10.84 8.38 -14.88
N PHE A 57 -10.25 7.33 -15.48
CA PHE A 57 -10.26 7.14 -16.93
C PHE A 57 -11.66 6.80 -17.47
N GLY A 58 -12.40 5.93 -16.80
CA GLY A 58 -13.76 5.56 -17.19
C GLY A 58 -14.73 6.75 -17.10
N GLY A 59 -14.60 7.58 -16.08
CA GLY A 59 -15.37 8.81 -15.92
C GLY A 59 -15.07 9.83 -17.03
N ALA A 60 -13.80 9.95 -17.42
CA ALA A 60 -13.39 10.80 -18.53
C ALA A 60 -13.96 10.32 -19.88
N LEU A 61 -13.99 9.01 -20.11
CA LEU A 61 -14.63 8.42 -21.30
C LEU A 61 -16.16 8.55 -21.28
N ALA A 62 -16.77 8.51 -20.10
CA ALA A 62 -18.21 8.67 -19.91
C ALA A 62 -18.70 10.13 -19.99
N GLY A 63 -17.79 11.10 -20.15
CA GLY A 63 -18.13 12.51 -20.28
C GLY A 63 -18.60 13.17 -18.98
N LEU A 64 -18.18 12.65 -17.83
CA LEU A 64 -18.45 13.31 -16.54
C LEU A 64 -17.66 14.62 -16.48
N GLU A 65 -18.32 15.76 -16.28
CA GLU A 65 -17.67 17.09 -16.25
C GLU A 65 -16.54 17.19 -15.23
N SER A 66 -16.60 16.42 -14.14
CA SER A 66 -15.57 16.37 -13.10
C SER A 66 -14.37 15.47 -13.43
N ALA A 67 -14.39 14.74 -14.55
CA ALA A 67 -13.38 13.75 -14.90
C ALA A 67 -12.75 14.09 -16.26
N GLY A 68 -11.62 14.80 -16.23
CA GLY A 68 -10.81 15.05 -17.43
C GLY A 68 -9.77 13.96 -17.66
N VAL A 69 -9.47 13.63 -18.92
CA VAL A 69 -8.37 12.71 -19.28
C VAL A 69 -7.05 13.15 -18.67
N MET A 70 -6.80 14.47 -18.61
CA MET A 70 -5.58 15.00 -17.99
C MET A 70 -5.53 14.68 -16.49
N GLY A 71 -6.62 14.89 -15.74
CA GLY A 71 -6.67 14.54 -14.32
C GLY A 71 -6.46 13.05 -14.08
N ALA A 72 -7.03 12.19 -14.92
CA ALA A 72 -6.83 10.74 -14.84
C ALA A 72 -5.38 10.32 -15.10
N VAL A 73 -4.71 10.93 -16.08
CA VAL A 73 -3.28 10.70 -16.35
C VAL A 73 -2.43 11.14 -15.18
N VAL A 74 -2.71 12.32 -14.62
CA VAL A 74 -1.93 12.84 -13.51
C VAL A 74 -2.09 11.97 -12.26
N LEU A 75 -3.31 11.54 -11.93
CA LEU A 75 -3.57 10.57 -10.87
C LEU A 75 -2.79 9.26 -11.08
N ALA A 76 -2.82 8.71 -12.30
CA ALA A 76 -2.12 7.47 -12.62
C ALA A 76 -0.59 7.61 -12.50
N VAL A 77 -0.03 8.77 -12.87
CA VAL A 77 1.40 9.06 -12.68
C VAL A 77 1.73 9.19 -11.20
N GLY A 78 0.91 9.88 -10.41
CA GLY A 78 1.09 9.99 -8.96
C GLY A 78 1.14 8.63 -8.28
N ILE A 79 0.15 7.77 -8.56
CA ILE A 79 0.09 6.39 -8.09
C ILE A 79 1.30 5.57 -8.60
N GLY A 80 1.69 5.71 -9.86
CA GLY A 80 2.87 5.02 -10.39
C GLY A 80 4.17 5.38 -9.65
N ILE A 81 4.32 6.64 -9.21
CA ILE A 81 5.50 7.09 -8.48
C ILE A 81 5.57 6.51 -7.07
N GLN A 82 4.46 6.45 -6.32
CA GLN A 82 4.44 5.86 -4.97
C GLN A 82 4.56 4.33 -4.97
N ASN A 83 4.12 3.65 -6.04
CA ASN A 83 4.15 2.19 -6.10
C ASN A 83 5.57 1.66 -6.27
N PHE A 84 6.51 2.50 -6.72
CA PHE A 84 7.91 2.15 -6.75
C PHE A 84 8.51 1.98 -5.32
N PRO A 85 8.45 2.97 -4.41
CA PRO A 85 8.77 2.77 -2.99
C PRO A 85 8.04 1.59 -2.34
N GLU A 86 6.75 1.38 -2.60
CA GLU A 86 5.99 0.28 -2.00
C GLU A 86 6.49 -1.10 -2.48
N GLY A 87 6.75 -1.25 -3.77
CA GLY A 87 7.34 -2.47 -4.32
C GLY A 87 8.72 -2.79 -3.71
N VAL A 88 9.51 -1.75 -3.40
CA VAL A 88 10.77 -1.89 -2.66
C VAL A 88 10.52 -2.32 -1.21
N ALA A 89 9.51 -1.73 -0.55
CA ALA A 89 9.10 -2.08 0.81
C ALA A 89 8.64 -3.54 0.93
N VAL A 90 8.10 -4.13 -0.14
CA VAL A 90 7.82 -5.57 -0.23
C VAL A 90 9.08 -6.39 -0.53
N ALA A 91 9.89 -5.97 -1.50
CA ALA A 91 11.02 -6.76 -1.98
C ALA A 91 12.16 -6.88 -0.95
N MET A 92 12.42 -5.83 -0.18
CA MET A 92 13.56 -5.78 0.75
C MET A 92 13.44 -6.72 1.95
N PRO A 93 12.29 -6.80 2.66
CA PRO A 93 12.08 -7.79 3.73
C PRO A 93 12.20 -9.23 3.22
N LEU A 94 11.58 -9.52 2.07
CA LEU A 94 11.69 -10.84 1.43
C LEU A 94 13.14 -11.22 1.10
N ARG A 95 13.95 -10.22 0.70
CA ARG A 95 15.38 -10.40 0.48
C ARG A 95 16.12 -10.67 1.80
N GLY A 96 15.76 -9.96 2.87
CA GLY A 96 16.29 -10.15 4.22
C GLY A 96 15.99 -11.55 4.79
N GLU A 97 14.85 -12.13 4.44
CA GLU A 97 14.46 -13.51 4.81
C GLU A 97 15.18 -14.61 3.98
N GLY A 98 16.16 -14.22 3.15
CA GLY A 98 17.01 -15.17 2.42
C GLY A 98 16.56 -15.46 0.99
N MET A 99 15.50 -14.82 0.50
CA MET A 99 15.07 -14.99 -0.89
C MET A 99 16.08 -14.37 -1.87
N SER A 100 16.18 -14.91 -3.10
CA SER A 100 17.13 -14.39 -4.09
C SER A 100 16.69 -13.02 -4.63
N ARG A 101 17.65 -12.17 -5.00
CA ARG A 101 17.39 -10.80 -5.52
C ARG A 101 16.30 -10.76 -6.60
N ARG A 102 16.37 -11.70 -7.56
CA ARG A 102 15.40 -11.78 -8.66
C ARG A 102 14.01 -12.17 -8.19
N LYS A 103 13.90 -13.12 -7.26
CA LYS A 103 12.60 -13.50 -6.69
C LYS A 103 12.01 -12.35 -5.88
N SER A 104 12.80 -11.70 -5.04
CA SER A 104 12.36 -10.55 -4.23
C SER A 104 11.81 -9.42 -5.09
N PHE A 105 12.54 -9.07 -6.16
CA PHE A 105 12.08 -8.10 -7.14
C PHE A 105 10.76 -8.52 -7.80
N TRP A 106 10.61 -9.79 -8.20
CA TRP A 106 9.37 -10.27 -8.80
C TRP A 106 8.17 -10.20 -7.85
N TYR A 107 8.34 -10.59 -6.58
CA TYR A 107 7.26 -10.51 -5.61
C TYR A 107 6.88 -9.06 -5.29
N GLY A 108 7.84 -8.14 -5.25
CA GLY A 108 7.57 -6.70 -5.11
C GLY A 108 6.79 -6.10 -6.28
N GLN A 109 6.93 -6.63 -7.50
CA GLN A 109 6.07 -6.24 -8.61
C GLN A 109 4.70 -6.95 -8.56
N LEU A 110 4.68 -8.23 -8.20
CA LEU A 110 3.46 -9.02 -8.13
C LEU A 110 2.50 -8.53 -7.05
N SER A 111 2.98 -7.85 -6.00
CA SER A 111 2.10 -7.23 -5.00
C SER A 111 1.18 -6.16 -5.59
N ALA A 112 1.56 -5.56 -6.72
CA ALA A 112 0.81 -4.55 -7.47
C ALA A 112 -0.03 -5.13 -8.63
N VAL A 113 0.00 -6.45 -8.87
CA VAL A 113 -0.72 -7.07 -10.00
C VAL A 113 -2.24 -6.89 -9.95
N VAL A 114 -2.78 -6.56 -8.77
CA VAL A 114 -4.19 -6.30 -8.57
C VAL A 114 -4.63 -4.94 -9.12
N GLU A 115 -3.71 -3.96 -9.29
CA GLU A 115 -4.06 -2.62 -9.75
C GLU A 115 -4.63 -2.61 -11.17
N PRO A 116 -4.01 -3.27 -12.18
CA PRO A 116 -4.57 -3.26 -13.53
C PRO A 116 -5.95 -3.95 -13.59
N ILE A 117 -6.15 -4.99 -12.77
CA ILE A 117 -7.44 -5.69 -12.68
C ILE A 117 -8.49 -4.77 -12.07
N ALA A 118 -8.17 -4.14 -10.95
CA ALA A 118 -9.02 -3.16 -10.27
C ALA A 118 -9.32 -1.95 -11.16
N ALA A 119 -8.34 -1.47 -11.94
CA ALA A 119 -8.51 -0.37 -12.88
C ALA A 119 -9.47 -0.73 -14.03
N MET A 120 -9.36 -1.92 -14.60
CA MET A 120 -10.34 -2.38 -15.60
C MET A 120 -11.76 -2.46 -15.02
N LEU A 121 -11.90 -2.99 -13.79
CA LEU A 121 -13.19 -3.06 -13.11
C LEU A 121 -13.75 -1.67 -12.81
N GLY A 122 -12.93 -0.75 -12.32
CA GLY A 122 -13.31 0.64 -12.02
C GLY A 122 -13.74 1.39 -13.28
N ALA A 123 -13.04 1.18 -14.40
CA ALA A 123 -13.38 1.79 -15.69
C ALA A 123 -14.67 1.22 -16.29
N PHE A 124 -14.97 -0.07 -16.09
CA PHE A 124 -16.21 -0.68 -16.58
C PHE A 124 -17.42 -0.32 -15.70
N ALA A 125 -17.22 -0.21 -14.39
CA ALA A 125 -18.27 -0.04 -13.40
C ALA A 125 -18.27 1.35 -12.74
N VAL A 126 -17.93 2.41 -13.48
CA VAL A 126 -17.77 3.79 -12.95
C VAL A 126 -18.94 4.24 -12.10
N SER A 127 -20.18 4.00 -12.55
CA SER A 127 -21.39 4.41 -11.84
C SER A 127 -21.58 3.71 -10.49
N LEU A 128 -21.04 2.51 -10.33
CA LEU A 128 -21.06 1.76 -9.08
C LEU A 128 -19.82 2.05 -8.22
N ALA A 129 -18.65 2.17 -8.85
CA ALA A 129 -17.37 2.32 -8.17
C ALA A 129 -17.15 3.75 -7.64
N ALA A 130 -17.53 4.78 -8.39
CA ALA A 130 -17.29 6.18 -8.00
C ALA A 130 -17.90 6.58 -6.65
N PRO A 131 -19.15 6.22 -6.31
CA PRO A 131 -19.72 6.52 -4.99
C PRO A 131 -19.07 5.75 -3.83
N LEU A 132 -18.47 4.58 -4.12
CA LEU A 132 -17.82 3.73 -3.13
C LEU A 132 -16.35 4.10 -2.90
N LEU A 133 -15.74 4.77 -3.88
CA LEU A 133 -14.31 5.10 -3.91
C LEU A 133 -13.83 5.86 -2.66
N PRO A 134 -14.52 6.90 -2.15
CA PRO A 134 -14.07 7.62 -0.95
C PRO A 134 -14.02 6.72 0.30
N TYR A 135 -14.95 5.77 0.42
CA TYR A 135 -14.97 4.81 1.53
C TYR A 135 -13.86 3.76 1.38
N ALA A 136 -13.62 3.29 0.15
CA ALA A 136 -12.52 2.37 -0.14
C ALA A 136 -11.16 3.02 0.12
N LEU A 137 -10.93 4.24 -0.38
CA LEU A 137 -9.69 4.99 -0.18
C LEU A 137 -9.47 5.36 1.30
N SER A 138 -10.50 5.82 2.02
CA SER A 138 -10.37 6.12 3.45
C SER A 138 -10.12 4.86 4.30
N PHE A 139 -10.68 3.71 3.91
CA PHE A 139 -10.34 2.42 4.49
C PHE A 139 -8.87 2.08 4.22
N ALA A 140 -8.43 2.17 2.96
CA ALA A 140 -7.06 1.87 2.53
C ALA A 140 -6.04 2.75 3.26
N ALA A 141 -6.28 4.07 3.31
CA ALA A 141 -5.42 5.03 3.99
C ALA A 141 -5.32 4.72 5.49
N GLY A 142 -6.45 4.42 6.15
CA GLY A 142 -6.44 4.03 7.56
C GLY A 142 -5.66 2.73 7.81
N ALA A 143 -5.73 1.77 6.89
CA ALA A 143 -4.97 0.53 6.96
C ALA A 143 -3.47 0.79 6.78
N MET A 144 -3.06 1.64 5.84
CA MET A 144 -1.63 1.95 5.64
C MET A 144 -1.02 2.74 6.78
N VAL A 145 -1.78 3.66 7.40
CA VAL A 145 -1.31 4.33 8.63
C VAL A 145 -0.98 3.30 9.71
N TYR A 146 -1.82 2.27 9.87
CA TYR A 146 -1.56 1.19 10.83
C TYR A 146 -0.26 0.45 10.49
N VAL A 147 -0.12 -0.03 9.26
CA VAL A 147 1.08 -0.77 8.79
C VAL A 147 2.35 0.07 8.92
N VAL A 148 2.31 1.34 8.56
CA VAL A 148 3.47 2.24 8.68
C VAL A 148 3.92 2.37 10.13
N VAL A 149 2.97 2.59 11.04
CA VAL A 149 3.26 2.85 12.46
C VAL A 149 3.69 1.59 13.20
N GLU A 150 2.96 0.48 13.04
CA GLU A 150 3.23 -0.76 13.77
C GLU A 150 4.37 -1.57 13.16
N GLU A 151 4.58 -1.48 11.84
CA GLU A 151 5.54 -2.34 11.15
C GLU A 151 6.74 -1.58 10.59
N LEU A 152 6.51 -0.61 9.70
CA LEU A 152 7.60 -0.03 8.89
C LEU A 152 8.53 0.87 9.72
N ILE A 153 7.99 1.70 10.61
CA ILE A 153 8.80 2.59 11.45
C ILE A 153 9.67 1.77 12.42
N PRO A 154 9.13 0.84 13.24
CA PRO A 154 9.94 0.00 14.13
C PRO A 154 11.01 -0.80 13.37
N GLU A 155 10.67 -1.34 12.19
CA GLU A 155 11.63 -2.10 11.38
C GLU A 155 12.78 -1.23 10.90
N SER A 156 12.49 -0.01 10.43
CA SER A 156 13.52 0.90 9.93
C SER A 156 14.54 1.31 11.00
N HIS A 157 14.16 1.24 12.28
CA HIS A 157 15.00 1.59 13.42
C HIS A 157 15.83 0.40 13.93
N ARG A 158 15.54 -0.83 13.51
CA ARG A 158 16.06 -2.06 14.13
C ARG A 158 17.58 -2.25 14.01
N GLU A 159 18.20 -1.68 12.98
CA GLU A 159 19.65 -1.77 12.75
C GLU A 159 20.45 -0.56 13.28
N GLY A 160 19.85 0.25 14.17
CA GLY A 160 20.53 1.39 14.82
C GLY A 160 20.62 2.65 13.96
N ASN A 161 20.01 2.66 12.78
CA ASN A 161 20.03 3.79 11.84
C ASN A 161 18.86 4.77 12.04
N VAL A 162 18.45 5.01 13.30
CA VAL A 162 17.22 5.76 13.65
C VAL A 162 17.19 7.15 13.01
N ASP A 163 18.28 7.92 13.10
CA ASP A 163 18.36 9.29 12.55
C ASP A 163 18.24 9.29 11.01
N LEU A 164 18.90 8.34 10.35
CA LEU A 164 18.84 8.19 8.90
C LEU A 164 17.44 7.75 8.44
N ALA A 165 16.85 6.76 9.12
CA ALA A 165 15.51 6.27 8.85
C ALA A 165 14.46 7.39 9.02
N THR A 166 14.56 8.17 10.10
CA THR A 166 13.69 9.32 10.36
C THR A 166 13.87 10.39 9.28
N THR A 167 15.10 10.69 8.87
CA THR A 167 15.37 11.66 7.79
C THR A 167 14.80 11.20 6.46
N CYS A 168 14.96 9.92 6.10
CA CYS A 168 14.38 9.31 4.90
C CYS A 168 12.85 9.31 4.94
N LEU A 169 12.24 9.04 6.10
CA LEU A 169 10.79 9.12 6.29
C LEU A 169 10.28 10.55 6.05
N MET A 170 10.93 11.55 6.66
CA MET A 170 10.56 12.96 6.48
C MET A 170 10.72 13.42 5.02
N LEU A 171 11.81 13.03 4.36
CA LEU A 171 12.04 13.32 2.95
C LEU A 171 11.01 12.64 2.06
N GLY A 172 10.73 11.36 2.27
CA GLY A 172 9.73 10.62 1.52
C GLY A 172 8.33 11.23 1.67
N PHE A 173 7.95 11.57 2.90
CA PHE A 173 6.69 12.27 3.18
C PHE A 173 6.63 13.62 2.48
N ALA A 174 7.69 14.44 2.56
CA ALA A 174 7.74 15.74 1.90
C ALA A 174 7.64 15.63 0.38
N VAL A 175 8.34 14.67 -0.23
CA VAL A 175 8.26 14.39 -1.67
C VAL A 175 6.84 14.00 -2.05
N MET A 176 6.21 13.08 -1.29
CA MET A 176 4.82 12.69 -1.56
C MET A 176 3.84 13.85 -1.43
N MET A 177 3.97 14.69 -0.40
CA MET A 177 3.12 15.87 -0.25
C MET A 177 3.32 16.89 -1.38
N VAL A 178 4.55 17.07 -1.85
CA VAL A 178 4.84 17.95 -3.00
C VAL A 178 4.23 17.37 -4.27
N LEU A 179 4.35 16.06 -4.48
CA LEU A 179 3.73 15.39 -5.62
C LEU A 179 2.21 15.49 -5.56
N ASP A 180 1.60 15.26 -4.40
CA ASP A 180 0.15 15.40 -4.20
C ASP A 180 -0.34 16.81 -4.55
N VAL A 181 0.34 17.86 -4.09
CA VAL A 181 -0.03 19.26 -4.40
C VAL A 181 0.31 19.66 -5.84
N ALA A 182 1.38 19.12 -6.42
CA ALA A 182 1.82 19.49 -7.77
C ALA A 182 1.05 18.75 -8.87
N LEU A 183 0.58 17.53 -8.56
CA LEU A 183 -0.16 16.64 -9.45
C LEU A 183 -1.67 16.64 -9.12
N GLY A 184 -2.09 17.19 -7.98
CA GLY A 184 -3.48 17.33 -7.57
C GLY A 184 -3.91 18.78 -7.45
#